data_AF-A0A2W7AUD5-F1
#
_entry.id   AF-A0A2W7AUD5-F1
#
_cell.length_a   1.000
_cell.length_b   1.000
_cell.length_c   1.000
_cell.angle_alpha   90.00
_cell.angle_beta   90.00
_cell.angle_gamma   90.00
#
_symmetry.space_group_name_H-M   'P 1'
#
loop_
_entity.id
_entity.type
_entity.pdbx_description
1 polymer ?
#
loop_
_entity_poly.entity_id
_entity_poly.type
_entity_poly.pdbx_seq_one_letter_code
_entity_poly.pdbx_strand_id
1 'polypeptide(L)' 'MVKPLLQLLLTVGWTFLGVILIYGGLLLFDRLSPIDYRNEIRKGNTAAGLVLGAVILAIAAVVVAVLSS' A
#
# COMPACT_ATOMS: atom_id res chain seq x y z
N MET A 1 31.22 16.08 -1.16
CA MET A 1 30.16 15.85 -0.15
C MET A 1 28.74 15.87 -0.71
N VAL A 2 28.51 16.12 -2.01
CA VAL A 2 27.15 16.23 -2.59
C VAL A 2 26.47 14.87 -2.88
N LYS A 3 27.27 13.83 -3.14
CA LYS A 3 26.80 12.47 -3.45
C LYS A 3 25.89 11.85 -2.37
N PRO A 4 26.20 11.91 -1.06
CA PRO A 4 25.32 11.36 -0.03
C PRO A 4 24.00 12.12 0.11
N LEU A 5 23.99 13.44 -0.09
CA LEU A 5 22.77 14.24 -0.01
C LEU A 5 21.80 13.89 -1.15
N LEU A 6 22.34 13.69 -2.36
CA LEU A 6 21.54 13.26 -3.50
C LEU A 6 20.94 11.87 -3.30
N GLN A 7 21.70 10.93 -2.73
CA GLN A 7 21.19 9.59 -2.40
C GLN A 7 20.03 9.66 -1.41
N LEU A 8 20.14 10.51 -0.37
CA LEU A 8 19.08 10.73 0.61
C LEU A 8 17.78 11.24 -0.05
N LEU A 9 17.89 12.23 -0.94
CA LEU A 9 16.75 12.76 -1.68
C LEU A 9 16.10 11.70 -2.58
N LEU A 10 16.89 10.88 -3.26
CA LEU A 10 16.39 9.80 -4.10
C LEU A 10 15.66 8.75 -3.26
N THR A 11 16.22 8.31 -2.13
CA THR A 11 15.56 7.33 -1.26
C THR A 11 14.24 7.84 -0.70
N VAL A 12 14.17 9.12 -0.31
CA VAL A 12 12.92 9.74 0.14
C VAL A 12 11.91 9.80 -1.01
N GLY A 13 12.34 10.18 -2.21
CA GLY A 13 11.50 10.22 -3.41
C GLY A 13 10.90 8.85 -3.75
N TRP A 14 11.71 7.79 -3.77
CA TRP A 14 11.24 6.43 -4.01
C TRP A 14 10.30 5.92 -2.93
N THR A 15 10.58 6.24 -1.66
CA THR A 15 9.68 5.89 -0.54
C THR A 15 8.32 6.54 -0.72
N PHE A 16 8.28 7.83 -1.09
CA PHE A 16 7.04 8.56 -1.33
C PHE A 16 6.25 7.95 -2.50
N LEU A 17 6.93 7.58 -3.58
CA LEU A 17 6.31 6.89 -4.71
C LEU A 17 5.67 5.55 -4.28
N GLY A 18 6.37 4.77 -3.45
CA GLY A 18 5.85 3.52 -2.92
C GLY A 18 4.57 3.70 -2.09
N VAL A 19 4.53 4.71 -1.23
CA VAL A 19 3.32 5.04 -0.44
C VAL A 19 2.15 5.39 -1.36
N ILE A 20 2.39 6.18 -2.43
CA ILE A 20 1.36 6.53 -3.40
C ILE A 20 0.83 5.28 -4.12
N LEU A 21 1.71 4.36 -4.54
CA LEU A 21 1.31 3.14 -5.24
C LEU A 21 0.47 2.22 -4.34
N ILE A 22 0.86 2.06 -3.08
CA ILE A 22 0.08 1.25 -2.12
C ILE A 22 -1.30 1.87 -1.89
N TYR A 23 -1.35 3.19 -1.67
CA TYR A 23 -2.62 3.89 -1.47
C TYR A 23 -3.52 3.82 -2.72
N GLY A 24 -2.95 3.99 -3.90
CA GLY A 24 -3.66 3.87 -5.17
C GLY A 24 -4.20 2.45 -5.40
N GLY A 25 -3.42 1.43 -5.07
CA GLY A 25 -3.85 0.03 -5.14
C GLY A 25 -5.02 -0.26 -4.19
N LEU A 26 -4.98 0.27 -2.97
CA LEU A 26 -6.08 0.11 -2.00
C LEU A 26 -7.34 0.84 -2.44
N LEU A 27 -7.21 2.06 -2.98
CA LEU A 27 -8.35 2.80 -3.50
C LEU A 27 -9.00 2.08 -4.69
N LEU A 28 -8.19 1.48 -5.56
CA LEU A 28 -8.68 0.67 -6.68
C LEU A 28 -9.39 -0.59 -6.18
N PHE A 29 -8.82 -1.27 -5.18
CA PHE A 29 -9.45 -2.43 -4.55
C PHE A 29 -10.80 -2.07 -3.91
N ASP A 30 -10.87 -0.99 -3.14
CA ASP A 30 -12.11 -0.50 -2.52
C ASP A 30 -13.17 -0.13 -3.60
N ARG A 31 -12.74 0.37 -4.77
CA ARG A 31 -13.63 0.67 -5.90
C ARG A 31 -14.13 -0.56 -6.65
N LEU A 32 -13.30 -1.60 -6.77
CA LEU A 32 -13.63 -2.83 -7.48
C LEU A 32 -14.40 -3.82 -6.60
N SER A 33 -14.17 -3.78 -5.29
CA SER A 33 -14.87 -4.63 -4.34
C SER A 33 -16.33 -4.21 -4.22
N PRO A 34 -17.29 -5.13 -4.41
CA PRO A 34 -18.70 -4.86 -4.11
C PRO A 34 -18.99 -4.82 -2.61
N ILE A 35 -18.04 -5.25 -1.77
CA ILE A 35 -18.19 -5.35 -0.31
C ILE A 35 -17.54 -4.14 0.35
N ASP A 36 -18.29 -3.46 1.22
CA ASP A 36 -17.77 -2.41 2.10
C ASP A 36 -17.06 -3.03 3.31
N TYR A 37 -15.80 -3.40 3.11
CA TYR A 37 -14.95 -3.99 4.16
C TYR A 37 -14.81 -3.07 5.37
N ARG A 38 -14.83 -1.74 5.19
CA ARG A 38 -14.71 -0.79 6.30
C ARG A 38 -15.92 -0.86 7.21
N ASN A 39 -17.13 -0.95 6.65
CA ASN A 39 -18.33 -1.15 7.46
C ASN A 39 -18.39 -2.53 8.10
N GLU A 40 -17.98 -3.59 7.39
CA GLU A 40 -17.93 -4.94 7.96
C GLU A 40 -16.98 -5.02 9.17
N ILE A 41 -15.79 -4.39 9.08
CA ILE A 41 -14.86 -4.29 10.20
C ILE A 41 -15.50 -3.55 11.40
N ARG A 42 -16.21 -2.45 11.15
CA ARG A 42 -16.91 -1.70 12.22
C ARG A 42 -18.02 -2.50 12.90
N LYS A 43 -18.65 -3.43 12.19
CA LYS A 43 -19.65 -4.37 12.75
C LYS A 43 -19.01 -5.50 13.57
N GLY A 44 -17.68 -5.57 13.65
CA GLY A 44 -16.94 -6.62 14.35
C GLY A 44 -16.65 -7.85 13.49
N ASN A 45 -16.75 -7.74 12.16
CA ASN A 45 -16.42 -8.85 11.27
C ASN A 45 -14.89 -9.00 11.13
N THR A 46 -14.31 -9.88 11.95
CA THR A 46 -12.87 -10.18 11.93
C THR A 46 -12.40 -10.74 10.59
N ALA A 47 -13.25 -11.49 9.88
CA ALA A 47 -12.89 -12.03 8.56
C ALA A 47 -12.69 -10.92 7.53
N ALA A 48 -13.53 -9.88 7.54
CA ALA A 48 -13.35 -8.70 6.70
C ALA A 48 -12.04 -7.97 7.01
N GLY A 49 -11.67 -7.88 8.29
CA GLY A 49 -10.38 -7.32 8.71
C GLY A 49 -9.18 -8.11 8.22
N LEU A 50 -9.25 -9.44 8.29
CA LEU A 50 -8.21 -10.34 7.78
C LEU A 50 -8.04 -10.21 6.26
N VAL A 51 -9.15 -10.16 5.52
CA VAL A 51 -9.12 -9.98 4.05
C VAL A 51 -8.49 -8.64 3.68
N LEU A 52 -8.93 -7.54 4.30
CA LEU A 52 -8.37 -6.22 4.03
C LEU A 52 -6.88 -6.16 4.37
N GLY A 53 -6.47 -6.77 5.49
CA GLY A 53 -5.06 -6.89 5.88
C GLY A 53 -4.23 -7.68 4.86
N ALA A 54 -4.74 -8.82 4.39
CA ALA A 54 -4.07 -9.63 3.37
C ALA A 54 -3.90 -8.88 2.04
N VAL A 55 -4.90 -8.10 1.64
CA VAL A 55 -4.84 -7.27 0.43
C VAL A 55 -3.80 -6.16 0.57
N ILE A 56 -3.73 -5.48 1.72
CA ILE A 56 -2.69 -4.48 1.99
C ILE A 56 -1.30 -5.10 1.87
N LEU A 57 -1.08 -6.29 2.46
CA LEU A 57 0.20 -7.00 2.39
C LEU A 57 0.55 -7.43 0.96
N ALA A 58 -0.43 -7.91 0.20
CA ALA A 58 -0.23 -8.31 -1.20
C ALA A 58 0.17 -7.12 -2.08
N ILE A 59 -0.54 -5.99 -1.95
CA ILE A 59 -0.21 -4.76 -2.69
C ILE A 59 1.19 -4.26 -2.28
N ALA A 60 1.48 -4.23 -0.98
CA ALA A 60 2.79 -3.82 -0.49
C ALA A 60 3.92 -4.71 -1.04
N ALA A 61 3.73 -6.03 -1.08
CA ALA A 61 4.72 -6.96 -1.62
C ALA A 61 4.99 -6.71 -3.12
N VAL A 62 3.93 -6.47 -3.91
CA VAL A 62 4.08 -6.13 -5.34
C VAL A 62 4.81 -4.80 -5.51
N VAL A 63 4.45 -3.77 -4.75
CA VAL A 63 5.09 -2.45 -4.83
C VAL A 63 6.57 -2.53 -4.45
N VAL A 64 6.90 -3.24 -3.36
CA VAL A 64 8.30 -3.44 -2.96
C VAL A 64 9.07 -4.17 -4.04
N ALA A 65 8.51 -5.24 -4.62
CA ALA A 65 9.15 -5.98 -5.71
C ALA A 65 9.48 -5.07 -6.90
N VAL A 66 8.52 -4.23 -7.32
CA VAL A 66 8.68 -3.28 -8.43
C VAL A 66 9.69 -2.17 -8.11
N LEU A 67 9.76 -1.69 -6.88
CA LEU A 67 10.71 -0.64 -6.49
C LEU A 67 12.12 -1.17 -6.23
N SER A 68 12.26 -2.47 -5.94
CA SER A 68 13.53 -3.14 -5.70
C SER A 68 14.20 -3.73 -6.96
N SER A 69 13.49 -3.72 -8.09
CA SER A 69 13.99 -4.20 -9.39
C SER A 69 14.74 -3.12 -10.16
#